data_AF-I4B4C3-F1
#
_entry.id   AF-I4B4C3-F1
#
_cell.length_a   1.000
_cell.length_b   1.000
_cell.length_c   1.000
_cell.angle_alpha   90.00
_cell.angle_beta   90.00
_cell.angle_gamma   90.00
#
_symmetry.space_group_name_H-M   'P 1'
#
loop_
_entity.id
_entity.type
_entity.pdbx_description
1 polymer ?
#
loop_
_entity_poly.entity_id
_entity_poly.type
_entity_poly.pdbx_seq_one_letter_code
_entity_poly.pdbx_strand_id
1 'polypeptide(L)'
;MDWSQIMVRTLQEGSIRELHLYQVPVLKNVENWNQVKEIGKVDFRGKHSDYKGAIVQYGSNYFFLPNARIDALSVYRKWNFKKTIKVVTEVEHKKKPVA
;
A
#
# COMPACT_ATOMS: atom_id res chain seq x y z
N MET A 1 -14.50 -3.35 -14.14
CA MET A 1 -13.81 -2.22 -13.49
C MET A 1 -12.41 -2.71 -13.15
N ASP A 2 -11.37 -2.12 -13.74
CA ASP A 2 -10.00 -2.60 -13.61
C ASP A 2 -9.37 -1.99 -12.35
N TRP A 3 -9.39 -2.74 -11.24
CA TRP A 3 -8.86 -2.31 -9.94
C TRP A 3 -7.42 -1.81 -10.01
N SER A 4 -6.65 -2.32 -10.97
CA SER A 4 -5.29 -1.92 -11.27
C SER A 4 -5.20 -0.43 -11.61
N GLN A 5 -6.14 0.10 -12.42
CA GLN A 5 -6.12 1.51 -12.83
C GLN A 5 -6.44 2.46 -11.68
N ILE A 6 -7.40 2.09 -10.83
CA ILE A 6 -7.77 2.88 -9.65
C ILE A 6 -6.58 2.91 -8.68
N MET A 7 -5.93 1.77 -8.41
CA MET A 7 -4.75 1.73 -7.56
C MET A 7 -3.59 2.54 -8.12
N VAL A 8 -3.28 2.43 -9.42
CA VAL A 8 -2.19 3.20 -10.05
C VAL A 8 -2.37 4.70 -9.83
N ARG A 9 -3.55 5.23 -10.12
CA ARG A 9 -3.83 6.68 -9.98
C ARG A 9 -3.75 7.13 -8.52
N THR A 10 -4.34 6.34 -7.63
CA THR A 10 -4.39 6.62 -6.20
C THR A 10 -2.96 6.64 -5.60
N LEU A 11 -2.12 5.67 -5.99
CA LEU A 11 -0.72 5.59 -5.58
C LEU A 11 0.16 6.68 -6.22
N GLN A 12 -0.14 7.12 -7.44
CA GLN A 12 0.53 8.27 -8.06
C GLN A 12 0.26 9.57 -7.28
N GLU A 13 -0.97 9.76 -6.80
CA GLU A 13 -1.37 10.88 -5.94
C GLU A 13 -0.85 10.74 -4.49
N GLY A 14 -0.19 9.62 -4.15
CA GLY A 14 0.42 9.39 -2.84
C GLY A 14 -0.59 9.16 -1.71
N SER A 15 -1.83 8.81 -2.05
CA SER A 15 -2.88 8.49 -1.08
C SER A 15 -3.55 7.15 -1.40
N ILE A 16 -4.30 6.58 -0.46
CA ILE A 16 -5.14 5.41 -0.70
C ILE A 16 -6.39 5.47 0.19
N ARG A 17 -7.55 5.12 -0.35
CA ARG A 17 -8.75 5.00 0.48
C ARG A 17 -8.64 3.79 1.38
N GLU A 18 -9.07 3.92 2.64
CA GLU A 18 -9.09 2.81 3.61
C GLU A 18 -9.81 1.57 3.04
N LEU A 19 -10.96 1.75 2.39
CA LEU A 19 -11.71 0.67 1.74
C LEU A 19 -10.89 -0.07 0.68
N HIS A 20 -10.14 0.67 -0.15
CA HIS A 20 -9.30 0.06 -1.17
C HIS A 20 -8.14 -0.70 -0.53
N LEU A 21 -7.54 -0.15 0.54
CA LEU A 21 -6.46 -0.81 1.28
C LEU A 21 -6.91 -2.17 1.85
N TYR A 22 -8.15 -2.27 2.34
CA TYR A 22 -8.73 -3.54 2.79
C TYR A 22 -8.85 -4.60 1.69
N GLN A 23 -9.04 -4.15 0.44
CA GLN A 23 -9.15 -5.04 -0.71
C GLN A 23 -7.79 -5.43 -1.31
N VAL A 24 -6.71 -4.73 -0.94
CA VAL A 24 -5.37 -5.05 -1.46
C VAL A 24 -4.94 -6.41 -0.91
N PRO A 25 -4.63 -7.39 -1.79
CA PRO A 25 -4.17 -8.69 -1.34
C PRO A 25 -2.81 -8.57 -0.64
N VAL A 26 -2.63 -9.39 0.41
CA VAL A 26 -1.35 -9.47 1.13
C VAL A 26 -0.36 -10.33 0.32
N LEU A 27 0.84 -9.81 0.05
CA LEU A 27 1.89 -10.54 -0.68
C LEU A 27 2.49 -11.63 0.19
N LYS A 28 1.97 -12.86 0.13
CA LYS A 28 2.39 -13.95 1.01
C LYS A 28 3.80 -14.46 0.71
N ASN A 29 4.05 -14.81 -0.54
CA ASN A 29 5.33 -15.34 -1.00
C ASN A 29 5.53 -14.99 -2.48
N VAL A 30 6.79 -14.90 -2.90
CA VAL A 30 7.19 -14.75 -4.30
C VAL A 30 8.41 -15.60 -4.56
N GLU A 31 8.59 -16.04 -5.80
CA GLU A 31 9.76 -16.83 -6.21
C GLU A 31 11.05 -16.02 -6.09
N ASN A 32 10.99 -14.74 -6.45
CA ASN A 32 12.13 -13.84 -6.39
C ASN A 32 11.76 -12.49 -5.78
N TRP A 33 12.16 -12.31 -4.52
CA TRP A 33 11.91 -11.07 -3.77
C TRP A 33 12.55 -9.85 -4.42
N ASN A 34 13.62 -9.95 -5.20
CA ASN A 34 14.27 -8.80 -5.85
C ASN A 34 13.42 -8.18 -6.97
N GLN A 35 12.44 -8.90 -7.51
CA GLN A 35 11.52 -8.39 -8.53
C GLN A 35 10.40 -7.52 -7.94
N VAL A 36 10.21 -7.56 -6.62
CA VAL A 36 9.21 -6.76 -5.92
C VAL A 36 9.63 -5.29 -5.95
N LYS A 37 8.77 -4.39 -6.45
CA LYS A 37 9.05 -2.95 -6.47
C LYS A 37 8.37 -2.25 -5.31
N GLU A 38 9.13 -1.45 -4.58
CA GLU A 38 8.63 -0.62 -3.49
C GLU A 38 7.82 0.56 -4.04
N ILE A 39 6.54 0.64 -3.69
CA ILE A 39 5.70 1.78 -4.09
C ILE A 39 5.67 2.84 -3.00
N GLY A 40 5.40 2.42 -1.76
CA GLY A 40 5.44 3.33 -0.62
C GLY A 40 5.02 2.68 0.69
N LYS A 41 5.43 3.29 1.81
CA LYS A 41 5.03 2.83 3.15
C LYS A 41 3.61 3.26 3.49
N VAL A 42 2.94 2.43 4.26
CA VAL A 42 1.63 2.72 4.85
C VAL A 42 1.77 2.55 6.36
N ASP A 43 1.44 3.60 7.08
CA ASP A 43 1.28 3.58 8.53
C ASP A 43 -0.06 4.21 8.84
N PHE A 44 -1.06 3.37 9.06
CA PHE A 44 -2.43 3.77 9.30
C PHE A 44 -3.01 2.98 10.46
N ARG A 45 -3.53 3.71 11.44
CA ARG A 45 -4.22 3.16 12.59
C ARG A 45 -5.71 3.44 12.43
N GLY A 46 -6.45 2.45 11.94
CA GLY A 46 -7.87 2.57 11.69
C GLY A 46 -8.70 2.30 12.94
N LYS A 47 -10.01 2.49 12.83
CA LYS A 47 -10.95 2.17 13.93
C LYS A 47 -11.12 0.67 14.14
N HIS A 48 -11.01 -0.11 13.05
CA HIS A 48 -11.27 -1.55 13.03
C HIS A 48 -10.07 -2.37 12.56
N SER A 49 -9.06 -1.74 11.96
CA SER A 49 -7.89 -2.44 11.42
C SER A 49 -6.69 -1.51 11.35
N ASP A 50 -5.54 -2.02 11.78
CA ASP A 50 -4.27 -1.33 11.73
C ASP A 50 -3.45 -1.85 10.56
N TYR A 51 -3.01 -0.94 9.69
CA TYR A 51 -2.18 -1.24 8.54
C TYR A 51 -0.81 -0.62 8.73
N LYS A 52 0.16 -1.46 9.05
CA LYS A 52 1.57 -1.08 9.16
C LYS A 52 2.42 -1.92 8.24
N GLY A 53 3.01 -1.29 7.22
CA GLY A 53 3.78 -1.99 6.20
C GLY A 53 4.03 -1.12 4.97
N ALA A 54 3.91 -1.72 3.78
CA ALA A 54 4.10 -1.03 2.52
C ALA A 54 3.22 -1.59 1.41
N ILE A 55 2.89 -0.74 0.45
CA ILE A 55 2.40 -1.19 -0.86
C ILE A 55 3.60 -1.49 -1.74
N VAL A 56 3.56 -2.65 -2.35
CA VAL A 56 4.56 -3.14 -3.29
C VAL A 56 3.90 -3.59 -4.58
N GLN A 57 4.66 -3.57 -5.66
CA GLN A 57 4.23 -4.12 -6.95
C GLN A 57 5.03 -5.38 -7.25
N TYR A 58 4.35 -6.43 -7.69
CA TYR A 58 4.97 -7.64 -8.19
C TYR A 58 4.29 -8.06 -9.49
N GLY A 59 5.06 -8.13 -10.58
CA GLY A 59 4.52 -8.21 -11.93
C GLY A 59 3.62 -7.00 -12.23
N SER A 60 2.40 -7.28 -12.69
CA SER A 60 1.40 -6.26 -13.00
C SER A 60 0.48 -5.90 -11.82
N ASN A 61 0.64 -6.56 -10.67
CA ASN A 61 -0.29 -6.47 -9.54
C ASN A 61 0.31 -5.72 -8.34
N TYR A 62 -0.56 -5.11 -7.56
CA TYR A 62 -0.22 -4.42 -6.32
C TYR A 62 -0.62 -5.25 -5.12
N PHE A 63 0.22 -5.22 -4.10
CA PHE A 63 0.03 -5.99 -2.89
C PHE A 63 0.41 -5.19 -1.65
N PHE A 64 -0.15 -5.59 -0.52
CA PHE A 64 0.25 -5.13 0.79
C PHE A 64 1.31 -6.05 1.38
N LEU A 65 2.40 -5.46 1.86
CA LEU A 65 3.49 -6.15 2.53
C LEU A 65 3.56 -5.70 3.99
N PRO A 66 3.19 -6.55 4.97
CA PRO A 66 3.20 -6.20 6.38
C PRO A 66 4.61 -5.88 6.88
N ASN A 67 4.73 -4.97 7.86
CA ASN A 67 6.05 -4.56 8.37
C ASN A 67 6.86 -5.73 8.92
N ALA A 68 6.24 -6.66 9.64
CA ALA A 68 6.91 -7.86 10.14
C ALA A 68 7.60 -8.67 9.03
N ARG A 69 7.01 -8.70 7.83
CA ARG A 69 7.61 -9.39 6.67
C ARG A 69 8.74 -8.56 6.05
N ILE A 70 8.59 -7.23 5.99
CA ILE A 70 9.66 -6.32 5.55
C ILE A 70 10.90 -6.52 6.43
N ASP A 71 10.70 -6.52 7.75
CA ASP A 71 11.77 -6.68 8.73
C ASP A 71 12.47 -8.05 8.58
N ALA A 72 11.70 -9.14 8.48
CA ALA A 72 12.23 -10.48 8.27
C ALA A 72 13.02 -10.61 6.96
N LEU A 73 12.57 -9.96 5.89
CA LEU A 73 13.23 -9.99 4.58
C LEU A 73 14.40 -9.00 4.47
N SER A 74 14.54 -8.06 5.42
CA SER A 74 15.60 -7.05 5.39
C SER A 74 17.00 -7.66 5.50
N VAL A 75 17.11 -8.88 6.04
CA VAL A 75 18.36 -9.67 6.08
C VAL A 75 18.83 -10.06 4.67
N TYR A 76 17.89 -10.30 3.75
CA TYR A 76 18.19 -10.79 2.40
C TYR A 76 18.17 -9.68 1.35
N ARG A 77 17.43 -8.60 1.58
CA ARG A 77 17.28 -7.49 0.65
C ARG A 77 17.12 -6.17 1.40
N LYS A 78 17.83 -5.14 0.94
CA LYS A 78 17.57 -3.76 1.37
C LYS A 78 16.32 -3.21 0.70
N TRP A 79 15.37 -2.75 1.50
CA TRP A 79 14.16 -2.09 1.02
C TRP A 79 14.37 -0.58 0.91
N ASN A 80 13.96 0.03 -0.20
CA ASN A 80 14.04 1.48 -0.40
C ASN A 80 12.67 2.11 -0.66
N PHE A 81 11.96 2.44 0.43
CA PHE A 81 10.68 3.12 0.35
C PHE A 81 10.88 4.63 0.26
N LYS A 82 10.76 5.20 -0.94
CA LYS A 82 10.97 6.64 -1.19
C LYS A 82 9.81 7.52 -0.76
N LYS A 83 8.62 6.94 -0.55
CA LYS A 83 7.38 7.68 -0.30
C LYS A 83 6.56 7.03 0.80
N THR A 84 5.79 7.85 1.48
CA THR A 84 4.74 7.43 2.42
C THR A 84 3.40 7.68 1.78
N ILE A 85 2.53 6.67 1.77
CA ILE A 85 1.18 6.71 1.23
C ILE A 85 0.24 7.09 2.36
N LYS A 86 -0.53 8.17 2.17
CA LYS A 86 -1.54 8.61 3.14
C LYS A 86 -2.82 7.82 2.98
N VAL A 87 -3.35 7.26 4.07
CA VAL A 87 -4.65 6.58 4.03
C VAL A 87 -5.75 7.62 4.29
N VAL A 88 -6.72 7.69 3.39
CA VAL A 88 -7.86 8.61 3.44
C VAL A 88 -9.11 7.84 3.83
N THR A 89 -9.79 8.30 4.87
CA THR A 89 -11.06 7.73 5.32
C THR A 89 -12.24 8.46 4.67
N GLU A 90 -13.41 7.82 4.55
CA GLU A 90 -14.61 8.46 3.98
C GLU A 90 -15.04 9.73 4.74
N VAL A 91 -14.73 9.79 6.04
CA VAL A 91 -15.02 10.94 6.91
C VAL A 91 -14.22 12.17 6.49
N GLU A 92 -13.02 11.99 5.94
CA GLU A 92 -12.20 13.08 5.39
C GLU A 92 -12.57 13.45 3.95
N HIS A 93 -13.04 12.49 3.14
CA HIS A 93 -13.40 12.76 1.76
C HIS A 93 -14.60 13.71 1.62
N LYS A 94 -15.49 13.76 2.62
CA LYS A 94 -16.63 14.68 2.70
C LYS A 94 -16.25 16.11 3.12
N LYS A 95 -14.99 16.39 3.48
CA LYS A 95 -14.55 17.72 3.96
C LYS A 95 -14.05 18.67 2.89
N LYS A 96 -14.10 18.34 1.59
CA LYS A 96 -13.93 19.36 0.54
C LYS A 96 -15.30 19.96 0.23
N PRO A 97 -15.60 21.19 0.68
CA PRO A 97 -16.76 21.88 0.16
C PRO A 97 -16.44 22.21 -1.30
N VAL A 98 -17.35 21.82 -2.18
CA VAL A 98 -17.43 22.39 -3.52
C VAL A 98 -17.72 23.88 -3.30
N ALA A 99 -16.77 24.71 -3.69
CA ALA A 99 -16.96 26.16 -3.79
C ALA A 99 -17.78 26.47 -5.05
#